data_AF-A0AB36BHE5-F1
#
_entry.id   AF-A0AB36BHE5-F1
#
_cell.length_a   1.000
_cell.length_b   1.000
_cell.length_c   1.000
_cell.angle_alpha   90.00
_cell.angle_beta   90.00
_cell.angle_gamma   90.00
#
_symmetry.space_group_name_H-M   'P 1'
#
loop_
_entity.id
_entity.type
_entity.pdbx_description
1 polymer ?
#
loop_
_entity_poly.entity_id
_entity_poly.type
_entity_poly.pdbx_seq_one_letter_code
_entity_poly.pdbx_strand_id
1 'polypeptide(L)'
;MVANLTEKEAVEYIHSLEGKGWDFDGSWGWQCVDEANMYWYKLFGHGLKGEGAADIPNVNDFKGEATVYQNTPEFKAKPGDVVIFNRNYGGGYGHVAIVLDGNHDGSYNSFVSLDQNWYGGGKDKTEVAQRIVHNYEFPMWFIRPNYKTTTQVRSLQSGTVEKKKTTVKSSTRKMQKLTYIKDVVRGYQLPKRGYQPKAIVLHNDAGSVGATAKAYQNGLVNAPLSRLEAGIAHSYINGNTVWQALDESQIGWHVANQYGNKNAYGIEICQSIGADDKTFLQNEQAAFQEAARLLKKWGLPANRNTIMLHCEYFATSCPHRSAKLHTGFDPVTQGLLPKDKQLKLKDYFIKQIRSYMNGDIPVATVVKGTSASSNTKSTVAGAWKRNGYGSWYMSEKARFTNGSQPIMARTVGPFRSCPHAYDFQPGGYCDYDEVILQDEHVWVGYDWKGQRYYLPIREWNGVAPPNQGLGDLWGTIS
;
A
#
# COMPACT_ATOMS: atom_id res chain seq x y z
N MET A 1 31.17 -1.61 -19.54
CA MET A 1 31.40 -0.55 -18.52
C MET A 1 30.30 -0.66 -17.46
N VAL A 2 30.55 -0.37 -16.17
CA VAL A 2 29.43 -0.34 -15.19
C VAL A 2 28.69 0.98 -15.34
N ALA A 3 27.36 0.98 -15.32
CA ALA A 3 26.58 2.21 -15.48
C ALA A 3 26.95 3.30 -14.46
N ASN A 4 26.78 4.56 -14.84
CA ASN A 4 26.98 5.74 -13.99
C ASN A 4 25.94 5.84 -12.87
N LEU A 5 24.73 5.33 -13.12
CA LEU A 5 23.57 5.43 -12.24
C LEU A 5 23.22 4.08 -11.61
N THR A 6 22.69 4.14 -10.39
CA THR A 6 21.92 3.04 -9.80
C THR A 6 20.59 2.87 -10.55
N GLU A 7 19.95 1.70 -10.43
CA GLU A 7 18.63 1.43 -11.04
C GLU A 7 17.58 2.49 -10.64
N LYS A 8 17.60 2.94 -9.39
CA LYS A 8 16.69 3.96 -8.89
C LYS A 8 16.92 5.31 -9.56
N GLU A 9 18.17 5.79 -9.61
CA GLU A 9 18.52 7.06 -10.25
C GLU A 9 18.23 7.00 -11.76
N ALA A 10 18.44 5.84 -12.38
CA ALA A 10 18.12 5.59 -13.78
C ALA A 10 16.62 5.73 -14.04
N VAL A 11 15.75 5.10 -13.24
CA VAL A 11 14.28 5.21 -13.37
C VAL A 11 13.79 6.63 -13.06
N GLU A 12 14.35 7.30 -12.05
CA GLU A 12 14.04 8.71 -11.78
C GLU A 12 14.42 9.62 -12.96
N TYR A 13 15.55 9.35 -13.61
CA TYR A 13 15.95 10.08 -14.81
C TYR A 13 14.99 9.84 -15.98
N ILE A 14 14.56 8.59 -16.22
CA ILE A 14 13.57 8.28 -17.26
C ILE A 14 12.29 9.10 -17.04
N HIS A 15 11.75 9.14 -15.82
CA HIS A 15 10.57 9.96 -15.52
C HIS A 15 10.79 11.46 -15.74
N SER A 16 12.04 11.95 -15.67
CA SER A 16 12.34 13.35 -15.94
C SER A 16 12.31 13.72 -17.44
N LEU A 17 12.31 12.71 -18.32
CA LEU A 17 12.19 12.87 -19.77
C LEU A 17 10.75 13.07 -20.21
N GLU A 18 9.78 12.58 -19.44
CA GLU A 18 8.34 12.63 -19.75
C GLU A 18 7.83 14.07 -19.97
N GLY A 19 7.00 14.25 -21.00
CA GLY A 19 6.38 15.53 -21.36
C GLY A 19 7.30 16.50 -22.09
N LYS A 20 8.49 16.06 -22.52
CA LYS A 20 9.47 16.88 -23.25
C LYS A 20 9.85 16.21 -24.57
N GLY A 21 10.22 17.03 -25.54
CA GLY A 21 10.78 16.57 -26.80
C GLY A 21 12.30 16.56 -26.77
N TRP A 22 12.90 15.42 -27.07
CA TRP A 22 14.34 15.20 -27.03
C TRP A 22 14.89 14.99 -28.43
N ASP A 23 15.94 15.74 -28.76
CA ASP A 23 16.66 15.73 -30.04
C ASP A 23 18.13 15.55 -29.66
N PHE A 24 18.60 14.30 -29.62
CA PHE A 24 19.90 13.94 -29.05
C PHE A 24 21.02 14.18 -30.05
N ASP A 25 20.77 13.88 -31.33
CA ASP A 25 21.76 13.99 -32.41
C ASP A 25 21.60 15.25 -33.29
N GLY A 26 20.54 16.05 -33.07
CA GLY A 26 20.25 17.25 -33.85
C GLY A 26 19.60 16.97 -35.22
N SER A 27 19.21 15.73 -35.49
CA SER A 27 18.76 15.24 -36.79
C SER A 27 17.36 14.65 -36.71
N TRP A 28 16.55 14.88 -37.75
CA TRP A 28 15.19 14.32 -37.88
C TRP A 28 14.21 14.62 -36.73
N GLY A 29 14.54 15.50 -35.79
CA GLY A 29 13.62 16.05 -34.81
C GLY A 29 13.57 15.25 -33.51
N TRP A 30 12.37 14.87 -33.07
CA TRP A 30 12.14 14.14 -31.82
C TRP A 30 11.89 12.67 -32.12
N GLN A 31 12.94 11.88 -32.39
CA GLN A 31 12.80 10.46 -32.75
C GLN A 31 12.81 9.55 -31.52
N CYS A 32 12.36 8.30 -31.71
CA CYS A 32 12.37 7.29 -30.65
C CYS A 32 13.79 6.99 -30.14
N VAL A 33 14.78 6.98 -31.04
CA VAL A 33 16.19 6.73 -30.70
C VAL A 33 16.80 7.89 -29.90
N ASP A 34 16.33 9.13 -30.08
CA ASP A 34 16.81 10.28 -29.31
C ASP A 34 16.48 10.13 -27.84
N GLU A 35 15.24 9.79 -27.52
CA GLU A 35 14.80 9.56 -26.15
C GLU A 35 15.59 8.41 -25.50
N ALA A 36 15.72 7.29 -26.21
CA ALA A 36 16.51 6.15 -25.76
C ALA A 36 17.98 6.54 -25.52
N ASN A 37 18.55 7.41 -26.36
CA ASN A 37 19.92 7.89 -26.22
C ASN A 37 20.11 8.90 -25.08
N MET A 38 19.10 9.71 -24.73
CA MET A 38 19.15 10.51 -23.50
C MET A 38 19.39 9.59 -22.29
N TYR A 39 18.64 8.48 -22.22
CA TYR A 39 18.79 7.48 -21.18
C TYR A 39 20.12 6.74 -21.24
N TRP A 40 20.47 6.20 -22.42
CA TRP A 40 21.69 5.40 -22.59
C TRP A 40 22.96 6.20 -22.34
N TYR A 41 23.02 7.44 -22.83
CA TYR A 41 24.13 8.35 -22.58
C TYR A 41 24.26 8.68 -21.09
N LYS A 42 23.15 8.85 -20.38
CA LYS A 42 23.20 9.07 -18.94
C LYS A 42 23.80 7.88 -18.19
N LEU A 43 23.53 6.66 -18.64
CA LEU A 43 24.08 5.44 -18.06
C LEU A 43 25.54 5.19 -18.42
N PHE A 44 25.93 5.35 -19.68
CA PHE A 44 27.23 4.83 -20.16
C PHE A 44 28.11 5.88 -20.85
N GLY A 45 27.62 7.12 -21.01
CA GLY A 45 28.38 8.22 -21.62
C GLY A 45 28.52 8.13 -23.15
N HIS A 46 27.77 7.24 -23.79
CA HIS A 46 27.69 7.13 -25.26
C HIS A 46 26.26 6.78 -25.69
N GLY A 47 25.96 6.98 -26.97
CA GLY A 47 24.68 6.58 -27.58
C GLY A 47 24.67 5.13 -28.06
N LEU A 48 23.46 4.62 -28.31
CA LEU A 48 23.15 3.41 -29.04
C LEU A 48 23.39 3.62 -30.55
N LYS A 49 23.83 2.55 -31.22
CA LYS A 49 24.11 2.51 -32.66
C LYS A 49 23.00 1.78 -33.41
N GLY A 50 22.85 2.10 -34.70
CA GLY A 50 21.92 1.45 -35.63
C GLY A 50 21.52 2.40 -36.75
N GLU A 51 21.20 1.86 -37.93
CA GLU A 51 20.55 2.63 -38.99
C GLU A 51 19.06 2.81 -38.66
N GLY A 52 18.44 1.79 -38.05
CA GLY A 52 17.16 1.90 -37.37
C GLY A 52 17.20 1.32 -35.95
N ALA A 53 16.15 1.58 -35.18
CA ALA A 53 15.98 1.05 -33.83
C ALA A 53 16.03 -0.50 -33.77
N ALA A 54 15.53 -1.18 -34.80
CA ALA A 54 15.56 -2.64 -34.88
C ALA A 54 16.98 -3.25 -34.94
N ASP A 55 18.00 -2.45 -35.29
CA ASP A 55 19.38 -2.92 -35.39
C ASP A 55 20.09 -2.94 -34.04
N ILE A 56 19.58 -2.18 -33.07
CA ILE A 56 20.20 -1.94 -31.76
C ILE A 56 20.69 -3.23 -31.07
N PRO A 57 19.91 -4.32 -31.01
CA PRO A 57 20.35 -5.57 -30.36
C PRO A 57 21.60 -6.20 -30.97
N ASN A 58 21.89 -5.96 -32.25
CA ASN A 58 22.90 -6.68 -33.02
C ASN A 58 24.15 -5.86 -33.35
N VAL A 59 24.02 -4.52 -33.41
CA VAL A 59 25.12 -3.62 -33.83
C VAL A 59 25.84 -2.95 -32.66
N ASN A 60 25.36 -3.15 -31.44
CA ASN A 60 25.96 -2.65 -30.20
C ASN A 60 26.63 -3.80 -29.44
N ASP A 61 27.77 -3.51 -28.80
CA ASP A 61 28.40 -4.43 -27.85
C ASP A 61 27.90 -4.13 -26.43
N PHE A 62 26.98 -4.94 -25.94
CA PHE A 62 26.44 -4.79 -24.58
C PHE A 62 27.29 -5.46 -23.50
N LYS A 63 28.45 -6.04 -23.85
CA LYS A 63 29.26 -6.81 -22.91
C LYS A 63 29.66 -5.97 -21.70
N GLY A 64 29.16 -6.39 -20.54
CA GLY A 64 29.40 -5.71 -19.27
C GLY A 64 28.56 -4.46 -19.05
N GLU A 65 27.77 -4.00 -20.03
CA GLU A 65 26.87 -2.84 -19.92
C GLU A 65 25.42 -3.24 -19.76
N ALA A 66 24.96 -4.28 -20.45
CA ALA A 66 23.58 -4.73 -20.38
C ALA A 66 23.46 -6.23 -20.71
N THR A 67 22.29 -6.78 -20.44
CA THR A 67 21.87 -8.10 -20.92
C THR A 67 20.75 -7.94 -21.93
N VAL A 68 20.91 -8.53 -23.12
CA VAL A 68 19.87 -8.54 -24.15
C VAL A 68 19.00 -9.79 -23.95
N TYR A 69 17.69 -9.58 -23.87
CA TYR A 69 16.70 -10.63 -23.78
C TYR A 69 15.82 -10.62 -25.02
N GLN A 70 15.57 -11.79 -25.59
CA GLN A 70 14.45 -11.95 -26.53
C GLN A 70 13.15 -11.98 -25.73
N ASN A 71 12.10 -11.36 -26.27
CA ASN A 71 10.77 -11.50 -25.72
C ASN A 71 10.32 -12.97 -25.85
N THR A 72 9.97 -13.60 -24.73
CA THR A 72 9.32 -14.91 -24.65
C THR A 72 8.12 -14.81 -23.71
N PRO A 73 7.16 -15.74 -23.74
CA PRO A 73 6.03 -15.73 -22.80
C PRO A 73 6.44 -15.70 -21.31
N GLU A 74 7.64 -16.19 -20.98
CA GLU A 74 8.19 -16.21 -19.63
C GLU A 74 9.00 -14.95 -19.29
N PHE A 75 9.42 -14.19 -20.31
CA PHE A 75 10.16 -12.95 -20.13
C PHE A 75 9.29 -11.92 -19.42
N LYS A 76 9.90 -11.17 -18.51
CA LYS A 76 9.23 -10.15 -17.71
C LYS A 76 10.03 -8.86 -17.80
N ALA A 77 9.52 -7.88 -18.54
CA ALA A 77 10.14 -6.58 -18.60
C ALA A 77 10.11 -5.90 -17.23
N LYS A 78 11.09 -5.04 -17.00
CA LYS A 78 11.22 -4.23 -15.78
C LYS A 78 11.33 -2.76 -16.15
N PRO A 79 10.96 -1.85 -15.23
CA PRO A 79 11.25 -0.43 -15.41
C PRO A 79 12.73 -0.22 -15.72
N GLY A 80 13.03 0.56 -16.76
CA GLY A 80 14.39 0.82 -17.24
C GLY A 80 14.94 -0.19 -18.25
N ASP A 81 14.21 -1.26 -18.59
CA ASP A 81 14.54 -2.05 -19.79
C ASP A 81 14.29 -1.17 -21.03
N VAL A 82 15.22 -1.21 -21.99
CA VAL A 82 15.03 -0.60 -23.31
C VAL A 82 14.39 -1.64 -24.21
N VAL A 83 13.16 -1.38 -24.65
CA VAL A 83 12.41 -2.28 -25.52
C VAL A 83 12.67 -1.94 -26.99
N ILE A 84 12.87 -2.97 -27.81
CA ILE A 84 13.11 -2.87 -29.25
C ILE A 84 12.00 -3.60 -29.99
N PHE A 85 11.30 -2.83 -30.83
CA PHE A 85 10.30 -3.32 -31.77
C PHE A 85 10.96 -3.65 -33.11
N ASN A 86 10.50 -4.72 -33.72
CA ASN A 86 11.04 -5.22 -34.98
C ASN A 86 10.73 -4.30 -36.19
N ARG A 87 11.23 -4.66 -37.36
CA ARG A 87 11.10 -3.88 -38.61
C ARG A 87 9.66 -3.74 -39.15
N ASN A 88 8.66 -4.39 -38.56
CA ASN A 88 7.25 -4.13 -38.89
C ASN A 88 6.77 -2.77 -38.37
N TYR A 89 7.55 -2.12 -37.51
CA TYR A 89 7.28 -0.79 -36.96
C TYR A 89 8.17 0.28 -37.59
N GLY A 90 7.78 1.55 -37.41
CA GLY A 90 8.61 2.70 -37.79
C GLY A 90 8.96 2.73 -39.28
N GLY A 91 8.08 2.24 -40.16
CA GLY A 91 8.32 2.23 -41.61
C GLY A 91 9.50 1.37 -42.07
N GLY A 92 9.87 0.34 -41.32
CA GLY A 92 11.01 -0.55 -41.65
C GLY A 92 12.25 -0.35 -40.78
N TYR A 93 12.31 0.74 -40.00
CA TYR A 93 13.41 1.05 -39.10
C TYR A 93 13.25 0.46 -37.70
N GLY A 94 12.05 -0.03 -37.35
CA GLY A 94 11.69 -0.45 -36.00
C GLY A 94 11.35 0.72 -35.08
N HIS A 95 11.17 0.41 -33.80
CA HIS A 95 10.91 1.40 -32.76
C HIS A 95 11.68 1.04 -31.49
N VAL A 96 12.03 2.03 -30.67
CA VAL A 96 12.67 1.84 -29.37
C VAL A 96 11.99 2.71 -28.32
N ALA A 97 11.78 2.15 -27.15
CA ALA A 97 11.15 2.86 -26.03
C ALA A 97 11.76 2.40 -24.69
N ILE A 98 11.43 3.09 -23.60
CA ILE A 98 11.96 2.77 -22.27
C ILE A 98 10.81 2.28 -21.38
N VAL A 99 10.87 1.04 -20.91
CA VAL A 99 9.81 0.45 -20.09
C VAL A 99 9.66 1.22 -18.78
N LEU A 100 8.43 1.64 -18.46
CA LEU A 100 8.03 2.26 -17.20
C LEU A 100 7.35 1.25 -16.27
N ASP A 101 6.54 0.36 -16.84
CA ASP A 101 5.86 -0.73 -16.13
C ASP A 101 5.75 -1.96 -17.05
N GLY A 102 6.49 -3.02 -16.75
CA GLY A 102 6.49 -4.25 -17.54
C GLY A 102 5.24 -5.11 -17.38
N ASN A 103 4.27 -4.77 -16.52
CA ASN A 103 3.10 -5.60 -16.29
C ASN A 103 1.83 -4.75 -16.12
N HIS A 104 1.53 -3.96 -17.14
CA HIS A 104 0.45 -2.98 -17.13
C HIS A 104 -0.92 -3.63 -16.94
N ASP A 105 -1.19 -4.73 -17.65
CA ASP A 105 -2.44 -5.50 -17.54
C ASP A 105 -2.47 -6.49 -16.37
N GLY A 106 -1.36 -6.63 -15.63
CA GLY A 106 -1.23 -7.60 -14.56
C GLY A 106 -1.03 -9.06 -15.01
N SER A 107 -1.02 -9.32 -16.32
CA SER A 107 -0.87 -10.65 -16.93
C SER A 107 0.33 -10.78 -17.87
N TYR A 108 1.18 -9.75 -17.96
CA TYR A 108 2.31 -9.65 -18.88
C TYR A 108 1.91 -9.80 -20.36
N ASN A 109 0.68 -9.40 -20.75
CA ASN A 109 0.34 -9.23 -22.16
C ASN A 109 0.51 -7.78 -22.63
N SER A 110 0.58 -6.82 -21.69
CA SER A 110 0.93 -5.44 -22.00
C SER A 110 1.89 -4.81 -21.00
N PHE A 111 2.62 -3.81 -21.48
CA PHE A 111 3.53 -2.98 -20.70
C PHE A 111 3.30 -1.51 -21.04
N VAL A 112 3.70 -0.62 -20.13
CA VAL A 112 3.80 0.82 -20.39
C VAL A 112 5.26 1.16 -20.61
N SER A 113 5.55 1.89 -21.67
CA SER A 113 6.84 2.54 -21.88
C SER A 113 6.69 4.06 -22.02
N LEU A 114 7.82 4.74 -21.89
CA LEU A 114 8.00 6.11 -22.35
C LEU A 114 8.51 6.04 -23.78
N ASP A 115 7.79 6.72 -24.65
CA ASP A 115 7.96 6.67 -26.09
C ASP A 115 7.93 8.06 -26.68
N GLN A 116 8.73 8.24 -27.72
CA GLN A 116 8.75 9.43 -28.54
C GLN A 116 8.62 9.01 -30.01
N ASN A 117 7.83 9.76 -30.78
CA ASN A 117 7.53 9.45 -32.18
C ASN A 117 6.85 8.08 -32.39
N TRP A 118 5.93 7.70 -31.50
CA TRP A 118 5.07 6.54 -31.70
C TRP A 118 3.97 6.81 -32.73
N TYR A 119 3.36 8.00 -32.69
CA TYR A 119 2.27 8.40 -33.59
C TYR A 119 2.75 9.13 -34.85
N GLY A 120 4.07 9.31 -35.03
CA GLY A 120 4.65 9.90 -36.25
C GLY A 120 4.86 11.41 -36.18
N GLY A 121 4.73 12.05 -35.01
CA GLY A 121 4.90 13.51 -34.86
C GLY A 121 6.33 13.98 -34.58
N GLY A 122 7.30 13.06 -34.55
CA GLY A 122 8.68 13.34 -34.16
C GLY A 122 9.40 14.29 -35.11
N LYS A 123 9.25 14.11 -36.43
CA LYS A 123 9.91 14.94 -37.44
C LYS A 123 9.50 16.42 -37.32
N ASP A 124 8.23 16.66 -37.04
CA ASP A 124 7.66 18.00 -36.93
C ASP A 124 7.73 18.56 -35.49
N LYS A 125 8.36 17.81 -34.56
CA LYS A 125 8.49 18.20 -33.14
C LYS A 125 7.14 18.47 -32.46
N THR A 126 6.14 17.64 -32.77
CA THR A 126 4.78 17.75 -32.21
C THR A 126 4.46 16.65 -31.20
N GLU A 127 5.30 15.62 -31.11
CA GLU A 127 5.10 14.47 -30.24
C GLU A 127 6.21 14.37 -29.18
N VAL A 128 5.88 14.78 -27.95
CA VAL A 128 6.78 14.68 -26.80
C VAL A 128 6.88 13.25 -26.28
N ALA A 129 7.93 12.95 -25.52
CA ALA A 129 8.06 11.69 -24.79
C ALA A 129 6.85 11.49 -23.87
N GLN A 130 6.10 10.42 -24.11
CA GLN A 130 4.79 10.18 -23.49
C GLN A 130 4.60 8.70 -23.19
N ARG A 131 3.64 8.41 -22.31
CA ARG A 131 3.35 7.03 -21.92
C ARG A 131 2.52 6.34 -23.00
N ILE A 132 3.01 5.20 -23.48
CA ILE A 132 2.28 4.36 -24.43
C ILE A 132 2.10 2.97 -23.81
N VAL A 133 0.90 2.41 -23.99
CA VAL A 133 0.60 1.03 -23.63
C VAL A 133 0.84 0.18 -24.87
N HIS A 134 1.72 -0.82 -24.74
CA HIS A 134 2.04 -1.77 -25.80
C HIS A 134 1.69 -3.18 -25.39
N ASN A 135 1.40 -4.01 -26.38
CA ASN A 135 1.33 -5.45 -26.17
C ASN A 135 2.73 -6.06 -26.24
N TYR A 136 2.91 -7.19 -25.56
CA TYR A 136 4.08 -8.05 -25.79
C TYR A 136 3.89 -8.78 -27.12
N GLU A 137 4.56 -8.31 -28.15
CA GLU A 137 4.54 -8.90 -29.49
C GLU A 137 5.82 -9.69 -29.80
N PHE A 138 5.75 -10.53 -30.84
CA PHE A 138 6.89 -11.35 -31.26
C PHE A 138 7.20 -11.09 -32.74
N PRO A 139 8.48 -10.86 -33.11
CA PRO A 139 9.64 -10.74 -32.23
C PRO A 139 9.80 -9.35 -31.61
N MET A 140 10.23 -9.29 -30.35
CA MET A 140 10.68 -8.08 -29.64
C MET A 140 11.91 -8.41 -28.81
N TRP A 141 12.70 -7.39 -28.46
CA TRP A 141 13.86 -7.54 -27.58
C TRP A 141 13.82 -6.53 -26.45
N PHE A 142 14.43 -6.89 -25.32
CA PHE A 142 14.55 -6.05 -24.15
C PHE A 142 15.99 -6.03 -23.69
N ILE A 143 16.57 -4.84 -23.59
CA ILE A 143 17.94 -4.62 -23.19
C ILE A 143 17.91 -4.10 -21.77
N ARG A 144 18.39 -4.91 -20.82
CA ARG A 144 18.41 -4.59 -19.39
C ARG A 144 19.79 -4.07 -18.98
N PRO A 145 19.93 -2.78 -18.63
CA PRO A 145 21.22 -2.24 -18.20
C PRO A 145 21.74 -2.89 -16.91
N ASN A 146 23.06 -3.07 -16.84
CA ASN A 146 23.79 -3.45 -15.64
C ASN A 146 24.09 -2.19 -14.82
N TYR A 147 23.18 -1.86 -13.92
CA TYR A 147 23.28 -0.66 -13.10
C TYR A 147 24.47 -0.66 -12.13
N LYS A 148 24.86 0.54 -11.70
CA LYS A 148 25.84 0.71 -10.62
C LYS A 148 25.37 0.01 -9.35
N THR A 149 26.16 -0.93 -8.86
CA THR A 149 25.97 -1.48 -7.51
C THR A 149 26.37 -0.45 -6.48
N THR A 150 25.50 -0.20 -5.50
CA THR A 150 25.76 0.74 -4.40
C THR A 150 26.86 0.19 -3.49
N THR A 151 28.12 0.46 -3.81
CA THR A 151 29.24 0.19 -2.91
C THR A 151 29.22 1.29 -1.85
N GLN A 152 29.01 0.92 -0.57
CA GLN A 152 29.22 1.86 0.53
C GLN A 152 30.70 2.25 0.58
N VAL A 153 31.04 3.42 0.04
CA VAL A 153 32.34 4.05 0.27
C VAL A 153 32.13 5.52 0.61
N ARG A 154 32.93 5.93 1.59
CA ARG A 154 32.94 7.17 2.33
C ARG A 154 33.00 8.43 1.47
N SER A 155 32.45 9.49 2.06
CA SER A 155 32.47 10.91 1.73
C SER A 155 33.76 11.48 1.13
N LEU A 156 33.60 12.44 0.22
CA LEU A 156 34.46 13.62 0.13
C LEU A 156 33.61 14.88 0.35
N GLN A 157 33.96 15.64 1.40
CA GLN A 157 33.49 16.99 1.69
C GLN A 157 34.33 18.03 0.93
N SER A 158 33.70 19.15 0.59
CA SER A 158 34.25 20.50 0.81
C SER A 158 33.17 21.28 1.58
N GLY A 159 33.43 22.08 2.61
CA GLY A 159 34.68 22.50 3.23
C GLY A 159 34.54 22.71 4.75
N THR A 160 35.66 23.08 5.35
CA THR A 160 35.90 23.39 6.77
C THR A 160 34.77 24.16 7.46
N VAL A 161 34.32 23.72 8.64
CA VAL A 161 34.63 24.30 9.96
C VAL A 161 34.22 23.29 11.04
N GLU A 162 35.15 22.99 11.95
CA GLU A 162 34.99 22.08 13.08
C GLU A 162 33.89 22.50 14.06
N LYS A 163 33.00 21.58 14.43
CA LYS A 163 32.44 21.49 15.80
C LYS A 163 32.31 20.03 16.23
N LYS A 164 32.68 19.82 17.51
CA LYS A 164 32.93 18.57 18.22
C LYS A 164 31.92 17.44 17.99
N LYS A 165 32.50 16.23 17.92
CA LYS A 165 31.86 14.91 17.99
C LYS A 165 30.88 14.79 19.15
N THR A 166 29.64 14.46 18.82
CA THR A 166 28.77 13.64 19.67
C THR A 166 28.51 12.34 18.92
N THR A 167 29.11 11.26 19.39
CA THR A 167 28.93 9.89 18.89
C THR A 167 27.46 9.48 18.94
N VAL A 168 26.84 9.25 17.78
CA VAL A 168 25.63 8.42 17.69
C VAL A 168 26.03 7.11 17.01
N LYS A 169 25.95 6.02 17.78
CA LYS A 169 26.22 4.64 17.33
C LYS A 169 25.33 4.29 16.14
N SER A 170 25.96 3.83 15.05
CA SER A 170 25.28 3.08 13.98
C SER A 170 24.62 1.85 14.60
N SER A 171 23.29 1.77 14.52
CA SER A 171 22.56 0.53 14.83
C SER A 171 22.36 -0.24 13.53
N THR A 172 23.10 -1.33 13.36
CA THR A 172 22.72 -2.40 12.43
C THR A 172 21.30 -2.86 12.80
N ARG A 173 20.28 -2.57 11.99
CA ARG A 173 18.94 -3.12 12.23
C ARG A 173 19.06 -4.64 12.18
N LYS A 174 18.70 -5.31 13.27
CA LYS A 174 18.60 -6.77 13.32
C LYS A 174 17.15 -7.16 13.12
N MET A 175 16.92 -8.26 12.40
CA MET A 175 15.58 -8.79 12.19
C MET A 175 14.95 -9.08 13.56
N GLN A 176 13.71 -8.63 13.76
CA GLN A 176 13.07 -8.78 15.05
C GLN A 176 12.82 -10.25 15.33
N LYS A 177 13.19 -10.72 16.53
CA LYS A 177 12.84 -12.09 16.94
C LYS A 177 11.36 -12.13 17.29
N LEU A 178 10.57 -12.88 16.51
CA LEU A 178 9.16 -13.11 16.79
C LEU A 178 9.01 -14.14 17.92
N THR A 179 8.09 -13.86 18.84
CA THR A 179 7.68 -14.72 19.94
C THR A 179 6.36 -15.38 19.58
N TYR A 180 6.33 -16.71 19.63
CA TYR A 180 5.17 -17.50 19.23
C TYR A 180 4.39 -17.99 20.44
N ILE A 181 3.09 -17.68 20.48
CA ILE A 181 2.13 -18.27 21.40
C ILE A 181 1.30 -19.26 20.59
N LYS A 182 1.60 -20.56 20.72
CA LYS A 182 0.85 -21.63 20.07
C LYS A 182 -0.21 -22.15 21.03
N ASP A 183 -1.35 -21.46 21.06
CA ASP A 183 -2.45 -21.76 21.97
C ASP A 183 -3.75 -21.73 21.18
N VAL A 184 -4.09 -22.88 20.59
CA VAL A 184 -5.25 -22.99 19.69
C VAL A 184 -6.57 -22.90 20.45
N VAL A 185 -7.60 -22.37 19.79
CA VAL A 185 -8.93 -22.24 20.39
C VAL A 185 -9.51 -23.61 20.77
N ARG A 186 -10.17 -23.68 21.93
CA ARG A 186 -10.75 -24.90 22.51
C ARG A 186 -12.25 -25.03 22.32
N GLY A 187 -12.96 -23.93 22.10
CA GLY A 187 -14.42 -23.93 22.01
C GLY A 187 -14.98 -24.60 20.76
N TYR A 188 -14.17 -24.76 19.71
CA TYR A 188 -14.52 -25.56 18.53
C TYR A 188 -13.28 -25.94 17.73
N GLN A 189 -13.19 -27.20 17.31
CA GLN A 189 -12.11 -27.68 16.46
C GLN A 189 -12.52 -27.58 14.99
N LEU A 190 -12.03 -26.56 14.28
CA LEU A 190 -12.32 -26.39 12.85
C LEU A 190 -11.80 -27.58 12.02
N PRO A 191 -12.46 -27.94 10.91
CA PRO A 191 -12.04 -29.04 10.06
C PRO A 191 -10.60 -28.88 9.53
N LYS A 192 -9.90 -30.00 9.38
CA LYS A 192 -8.62 -30.03 8.67
C LYS A 192 -8.84 -29.82 7.17
N ARG A 193 -8.00 -29.00 6.57
CA ARG A 193 -7.95 -28.71 5.12
C ARG A 193 -7.54 -29.94 4.31
N GLY A 194 -6.65 -30.77 4.86
CA GLY A 194 -6.08 -31.96 4.20
C GLY A 194 -4.86 -31.68 3.30
N TYR A 195 -4.44 -30.41 3.20
CA TYR A 195 -3.25 -29.98 2.46
C TYR A 195 -2.71 -28.68 3.06
N GLN A 196 -1.51 -28.26 2.64
CA GLN A 196 -0.94 -26.98 3.04
C GLN A 196 -1.79 -25.81 2.50
N PRO A 197 -1.88 -24.67 3.21
CA PRO A 197 -2.54 -23.48 2.67
C PRO A 197 -2.01 -23.14 1.28
N LYS A 198 -2.86 -22.61 0.39
CA LYS A 198 -2.49 -22.18 -0.97
C LYS A 198 -2.10 -20.70 -1.04
N ALA A 199 -2.50 -19.92 -0.04
CA ALA A 199 -2.28 -18.48 0.04
C ALA A 199 -2.31 -18.00 1.49
N ILE A 200 -1.84 -16.78 1.72
CA ILE A 200 -2.01 -16.02 2.95
C ILE A 200 -2.93 -14.84 2.65
N VAL A 201 -3.93 -14.63 3.50
CA VAL A 201 -4.73 -13.39 3.52
C VAL A 201 -4.23 -12.52 4.67
N LEU A 202 -3.76 -11.32 4.35
CA LEU A 202 -3.34 -10.33 5.33
C LEU A 202 -4.51 -9.39 5.64
N HIS A 203 -4.98 -9.44 6.88
CA HIS A 203 -6.10 -8.68 7.39
C HIS A 203 -5.63 -7.52 8.26
N ASN A 204 -6.53 -6.57 8.47
CA ASN A 204 -6.43 -5.59 9.53
C ASN A 204 -7.57 -5.88 10.50
N ASP A 205 -7.23 -6.01 11.78
CA ASP A 205 -8.14 -6.53 12.81
C ASP A 205 -9.33 -5.62 13.12
N ALA A 206 -9.31 -4.39 12.60
CA ALA A 206 -10.22 -3.31 12.96
C ALA A 206 -10.24 -3.10 14.49
N GLY A 207 -9.11 -3.33 15.15
CA GLY A 207 -8.98 -3.37 16.59
C GLY A 207 -8.46 -2.06 17.19
N SER A 208 -8.80 -1.85 18.46
CA SER A 208 -8.29 -0.72 19.24
C SER A 208 -6.81 -0.88 19.58
N VAL A 209 -6.22 0.11 20.25
CA VAL A 209 -4.83 0.01 20.74
C VAL A 209 -4.66 -1.14 21.76
N GLY A 210 -5.74 -1.58 22.41
CA GLY A 210 -5.72 -2.73 23.33
C GLY A 210 -5.84 -4.08 22.64
N ALA A 211 -6.17 -4.13 21.34
CA ALA A 211 -6.38 -5.34 20.56
C ALA A 211 -5.04 -6.01 20.18
N THR A 212 -4.25 -6.39 21.17
CA THR A 212 -2.96 -7.08 20.98
C THR A 212 -3.16 -8.57 20.67
N ALA A 213 -2.15 -9.23 20.12
CA ALA A 213 -2.17 -10.68 19.92
C ALA A 213 -2.49 -11.45 21.22
N LYS A 214 -1.99 -10.95 22.36
CA LYS A 214 -2.27 -11.50 23.70
C LYS A 214 -3.70 -11.24 24.16
N ALA A 215 -4.25 -10.06 23.86
CA ALA A 215 -5.65 -9.75 24.17
C ALA A 215 -6.61 -10.65 23.38
N TYR A 216 -6.33 -10.86 22.08
CA TYR A 216 -7.07 -11.80 21.26
C TYR A 216 -6.94 -13.23 21.79
N GLN A 217 -5.73 -13.70 22.15
CA GLN A 217 -5.56 -15.00 22.80
C GLN A 217 -6.46 -15.12 24.03
N ASN A 218 -6.34 -14.19 24.98
CA ASN A 218 -7.07 -14.25 26.24
C ASN A 218 -8.60 -14.27 26.02
N GLY A 219 -9.09 -13.51 25.03
CA GLY A 219 -10.51 -13.40 24.73
C GLY A 219 -11.08 -14.57 23.90
N LEU A 220 -10.26 -15.23 23.07
CA LEU A 220 -10.74 -16.19 22.08
C LEU A 220 -10.33 -17.64 22.36
N VAL A 221 -9.26 -17.90 23.11
CA VAL A 221 -8.75 -19.27 23.29
C VAL A 221 -9.77 -20.20 23.95
N ASN A 222 -10.56 -19.68 24.89
CA ASN A 222 -11.63 -20.41 25.57
C ASN A 222 -13.02 -19.93 25.14
N ALA A 223 -13.11 -19.15 24.05
CA ALA A 223 -14.39 -18.63 23.59
C ALA A 223 -15.27 -19.78 23.04
N PRO A 224 -16.59 -19.74 23.28
CA PRO A 224 -17.50 -20.74 22.75
C PRO A 224 -17.61 -20.64 21.22
N LEU A 225 -18.12 -21.70 20.59
CA LEU A 225 -18.39 -21.75 19.15
C LEU A 225 -19.13 -20.50 18.65
N SER A 226 -20.18 -20.05 19.37
CA SER A 226 -20.98 -18.88 19.00
C SER A 226 -20.16 -17.59 18.85
N ARG A 227 -19.04 -17.45 19.57
CA ARG A 227 -18.11 -16.34 19.36
C ARG A 227 -17.15 -16.62 18.21
N LEU A 228 -16.67 -17.85 18.06
CA LEU A 228 -15.76 -18.22 16.96
C LEU A 228 -16.43 -18.09 15.57
N GLU A 229 -17.74 -18.37 15.47
CA GLU A 229 -18.54 -18.24 14.24
C GLU A 229 -18.59 -16.82 13.68
N ALA A 230 -18.44 -15.81 14.55
CA ALA A 230 -18.33 -14.42 14.13
C ALA A 230 -16.97 -14.08 13.47
N GLY A 231 -16.04 -15.03 13.45
CA GLY A 231 -14.80 -14.96 12.71
C GLY A 231 -13.59 -15.33 13.56
N ILE A 232 -12.71 -16.14 12.97
CA ILE A 232 -11.44 -16.57 13.55
C ILE A 232 -10.40 -16.78 12.44
N ALA A 233 -9.29 -16.03 12.54
CA ALA A 233 -8.13 -16.18 11.68
C ALA A 233 -7.13 -17.17 12.30
N HIS A 234 -6.09 -17.54 11.55
CA HIS A 234 -5.13 -18.53 12.02
C HIS A 234 -4.07 -17.91 12.93
N SER A 235 -3.65 -16.67 12.66
CA SER A 235 -2.70 -15.92 13.49
C SER A 235 -3.11 -14.48 13.71
N TYR A 236 -2.76 -13.93 14.88
CA TYR A 236 -2.91 -12.53 15.27
C TYR A 236 -1.55 -11.97 15.67
N ILE A 237 -1.16 -10.83 15.12
CA ILE A 237 0.23 -10.34 15.19
C ILE A 237 0.28 -8.87 15.59
N ASN A 238 1.02 -8.57 16.65
CA ASN A 238 1.35 -7.21 17.08
C ASN A 238 2.75 -7.16 17.71
N GLY A 239 3.50 -6.09 17.48
CA GLY A 239 4.89 -5.96 17.94
C GLY A 239 5.73 -7.15 17.48
N ASN A 240 6.36 -7.86 18.40
CA ASN A 240 7.04 -9.12 18.12
C ASN A 240 6.22 -10.38 18.43
N THR A 241 4.95 -10.26 18.80
CA THR A 241 4.15 -11.40 19.28
C THR A 241 3.27 -11.93 18.16
N VAL A 242 3.33 -13.25 17.94
CA VAL A 242 2.45 -14.01 17.04
C VAL A 242 1.64 -14.96 17.91
N TRP A 243 0.33 -14.75 18.04
CA TRP A 243 -0.57 -15.75 18.58
C TRP A 243 -1.14 -16.59 17.43
N GLN A 244 -0.86 -17.90 17.46
CA GLN A 244 -1.44 -18.86 16.53
C GLN A 244 -2.71 -19.46 17.16
N ALA A 245 -3.86 -18.98 16.69
CA ALA A 245 -5.19 -19.33 17.19
C ALA A 245 -5.74 -20.64 16.62
N LEU A 246 -5.30 -21.02 15.41
CA LEU A 246 -5.69 -22.25 14.74
C LEU A 246 -4.46 -23.04 14.33
N ASP A 247 -4.56 -24.37 14.37
CA ASP A 247 -3.52 -25.22 13.80
C ASP A 247 -3.39 -24.95 12.28
N GLU A 248 -2.17 -24.98 11.75
CA GLU A 248 -1.93 -24.67 10.33
C GLU A 248 -2.68 -25.63 9.37
N SER A 249 -3.00 -26.85 9.83
CA SER A 249 -3.76 -27.82 9.05
C SER A 249 -5.26 -27.53 9.00
N GLN A 250 -5.80 -26.68 9.89
CA GLN A 250 -7.23 -26.36 9.94
C GLN A 250 -7.59 -25.27 8.94
N ILE A 251 -8.85 -25.23 8.54
CA ILE A 251 -9.45 -24.07 7.85
C ILE A 251 -9.66 -22.92 8.85
N GLY A 252 -9.94 -21.71 8.37
CA GLY A 252 -10.37 -20.59 9.22
C GLY A 252 -11.65 -19.93 8.73
N TRP A 253 -12.30 -19.14 9.57
CA TRP A 253 -13.48 -18.35 9.21
C TRP A 253 -13.11 -16.88 9.19
N HIS A 254 -12.44 -16.44 8.13
CA HIS A 254 -11.77 -15.13 8.13
C HIS A 254 -12.01 -14.29 6.87
N VAL A 255 -12.65 -14.82 5.82
CA VAL A 255 -12.90 -14.07 4.56
C VAL A 255 -14.34 -14.11 4.07
N ALA A 256 -15.28 -14.59 4.90
CA ALA A 256 -16.70 -14.73 4.54
C ALA A 256 -16.95 -15.45 3.18
N ASN A 257 -16.03 -16.32 2.79
CA ASN A 257 -16.05 -17.05 1.52
C ASN A 257 -15.53 -18.48 1.74
N GLN A 258 -16.30 -19.49 1.36
CA GLN A 258 -15.96 -20.89 1.62
C GLN A 258 -14.62 -21.31 1.01
N TYR A 259 -14.34 -20.87 -0.22
CA TYR A 259 -13.07 -21.20 -0.89
C TYR A 259 -11.89 -20.53 -0.18
N GLY A 260 -11.98 -19.24 0.12
CA GLY A 260 -10.93 -18.51 0.82
C GLY A 260 -10.69 -19.05 2.23
N ASN A 261 -11.75 -19.28 3.00
CA ASN A 261 -11.73 -19.87 4.35
C ASN A 261 -11.05 -21.24 4.37
N LYS A 262 -11.33 -22.08 3.37
CA LYS A 262 -10.71 -23.40 3.24
C LYS A 262 -9.26 -23.32 2.81
N ASN A 263 -8.94 -22.51 1.80
CA ASN A 263 -7.66 -22.61 1.08
C ASN A 263 -6.58 -21.66 1.59
N ALA A 264 -6.92 -20.55 2.25
CA ALA A 264 -5.96 -19.57 2.69
C ALA A 264 -5.65 -19.67 4.19
N TYR A 265 -4.49 -19.16 4.57
CA TYR A 265 -4.10 -18.91 5.95
C TYR A 265 -4.35 -17.44 6.26
N GLY A 266 -5.19 -17.14 7.25
CA GLY A 266 -5.52 -15.78 7.67
C GLY A 266 -4.56 -15.25 8.73
N ILE A 267 -3.96 -14.09 8.49
CA ILE A 267 -3.15 -13.34 9.47
C ILE A 267 -3.83 -12.00 9.76
N GLU A 268 -4.14 -11.73 11.02
CA GLU A 268 -4.66 -10.45 11.51
C GLU A 268 -3.52 -9.56 11.96
N ILE A 269 -3.34 -8.42 11.29
CA ILE A 269 -2.42 -7.37 11.72
C ILE A 269 -3.18 -6.52 12.73
N CYS A 270 -2.76 -6.66 13.99
CA CYS A 270 -3.49 -6.12 15.14
C CYS A 270 -3.36 -4.59 15.29
N GLN A 271 -4.28 -4.01 16.05
CA GLN A 271 -4.35 -2.61 16.43
C GLN A 271 -4.53 -1.65 15.23
N SER A 272 -5.13 -2.12 14.14
CA SER A 272 -5.17 -1.40 12.86
C SER A 272 -5.95 -0.10 12.90
N ILE A 273 -6.84 0.06 13.89
CA ILE A 273 -7.47 1.34 14.16
C ILE A 273 -6.68 2.06 15.26
N GLY A 274 -6.59 1.50 16.46
CA GLY A 274 -6.13 2.31 17.60
C GLY A 274 -4.61 2.62 17.70
N ALA A 275 -3.75 1.94 16.94
CA ALA A 275 -2.32 2.26 16.92
C ALA A 275 -2.01 3.54 16.11
N ASP A 276 -0.95 4.25 16.51
CA ASP A 276 -0.32 5.26 15.65
C ASP A 276 0.34 4.59 14.43
N ASP A 277 0.64 5.37 13.38
CA ASP A 277 1.18 4.84 12.13
C ASP A 277 2.49 4.09 12.35
N LYS A 278 3.38 4.63 13.20
CA LYS A 278 4.67 4.00 13.49
C LYS A 278 4.51 2.60 14.10
N THR A 279 3.61 2.46 15.07
CA THR A 279 3.33 1.21 15.76
C THR A 279 2.62 0.24 14.83
N PHE A 280 1.63 0.70 14.07
CA PHE A 280 0.94 -0.15 13.10
C PHE A 280 1.89 -0.67 12.02
N LEU A 281 2.77 0.19 11.47
CA LEU A 281 3.78 -0.24 10.50
C LEU A 281 4.74 -1.27 11.10
N GLN A 282 5.05 -1.21 12.40
CA GLN A 282 5.83 -2.28 13.06
C GLN A 282 5.06 -3.61 13.15
N ASN A 283 3.76 -3.56 13.48
CA ASN A 283 2.91 -4.75 13.48
C ASN A 283 2.83 -5.37 12.08
N GLU A 284 2.70 -4.52 11.05
CA GLU A 284 2.68 -4.92 9.65
C GLU A 284 3.98 -5.64 9.24
N GLN A 285 5.13 -5.08 9.64
CA GLN A 285 6.44 -5.68 9.38
C GLN A 285 6.60 -7.07 10.04
N ALA A 286 6.14 -7.23 11.27
CA ALA A 286 6.13 -8.53 11.94
C ALA A 286 5.22 -9.55 11.21
N ALA A 287 4.08 -9.11 10.69
CA ALA A 287 3.21 -9.95 9.89
C ALA A 287 3.83 -10.34 8.55
N PHE A 288 4.56 -9.44 7.88
CA PHE A 288 5.30 -9.77 6.66
C PHE A 288 6.45 -10.75 6.93
N GLN A 289 7.17 -10.58 8.04
CA GLN A 289 8.21 -11.52 8.47
C GLN A 289 7.62 -12.92 8.72
N GLU A 290 6.47 -13.00 9.38
CA GLU A 290 5.79 -14.27 9.62
C GLU A 290 5.24 -14.89 8.33
N ALA A 291 4.63 -14.09 7.45
CA ALA A 291 4.17 -14.55 6.15
C ALA A 291 5.33 -15.11 5.31
N ALA A 292 6.49 -14.45 5.32
CA ALA A 292 7.70 -14.94 4.65
C ALA A 292 8.17 -16.30 5.20
N ARG A 293 8.14 -16.48 6.53
CA ARG A 293 8.48 -17.76 7.17
C ARG A 293 7.51 -18.87 6.78
N LEU A 294 6.21 -18.59 6.78
CA LEU A 294 5.15 -19.55 6.44
C LEU A 294 5.19 -19.94 4.96
N LEU A 295 5.34 -18.98 4.04
CA LEU A 295 5.45 -19.27 2.60
C LEU A 295 6.67 -20.13 2.29
N LYS A 296 7.83 -19.82 2.89
CA LYS A 296 9.03 -20.69 2.79
C LYS A 296 8.75 -22.10 3.30
N LYS A 297 8.08 -22.22 4.45
CA LYS A 297 7.72 -23.52 5.04
C LYS A 297 6.81 -24.34 4.11
N TRP A 298 5.89 -23.69 3.40
CA TRP A 298 4.94 -24.35 2.50
C TRP A 298 5.43 -24.43 1.04
N GLY A 299 6.66 -24.00 0.75
CA GLY A 299 7.20 -24.00 -0.62
C GLY A 299 6.43 -23.08 -1.59
N LEU A 300 5.75 -22.06 -1.07
CA LEU A 300 4.97 -21.12 -1.86
C LEU A 300 5.78 -19.85 -2.21
N PRO A 301 5.69 -19.36 -3.46
CA PRO A 301 6.24 -18.05 -3.80
C PRO A 301 5.38 -16.93 -3.17
N ALA A 302 5.95 -15.76 -2.88
CA ALA A 302 5.16 -14.55 -2.62
C ALA A 302 4.80 -13.88 -3.95
N ASN A 303 3.52 -13.91 -4.36
CA ASN A 303 3.00 -13.26 -5.56
C ASN A 303 1.50 -12.92 -5.40
N ARG A 304 0.87 -12.35 -6.43
CA ARG A 304 -0.54 -11.92 -6.36
C ARG A 304 -1.55 -13.07 -6.20
N ASN A 305 -1.16 -14.33 -6.36
CA ASN A 305 -2.03 -15.49 -6.17
C ASN A 305 -1.85 -16.15 -4.79
N THR A 306 -0.75 -15.85 -4.10
CA THR A 306 -0.43 -16.40 -2.78
C THR A 306 -0.51 -15.37 -1.67
N ILE A 307 -0.53 -14.08 -2.00
CA ILE A 307 -0.82 -12.97 -1.09
C ILE A 307 -2.14 -12.36 -1.50
N MET A 308 -3.14 -12.46 -0.64
CA MET A 308 -4.52 -12.08 -0.93
C MET A 308 -5.04 -11.05 0.08
N LEU A 309 -6.06 -10.29 -0.33
CA LEU A 309 -6.79 -9.36 0.53
C LEU A 309 -8.19 -9.91 0.84
N HIS A 310 -8.76 -9.54 1.99
CA HIS A 310 -10.14 -9.92 2.32
C HIS A 310 -11.13 -9.38 1.28
N CYS A 311 -10.96 -8.13 0.86
CA CYS A 311 -11.79 -7.48 -0.15
C CYS A 311 -11.78 -8.16 -1.55
N GLU A 312 -10.90 -9.14 -1.79
CA GLU A 312 -10.94 -9.97 -3.00
C GLU A 312 -11.95 -11.12 -2.91
N TYR A 313 -12.39 -11.49 -1.70
CA TYR A 313 -13.32 -12.59 -1.45
C TYR A 313 -14.72 -12.13 -1.06
N PHE A 314 -14.83 -10.94 -0.47
CA PHE A 314 -16.07 -10.38 0.04
C PHE A 314 -16.06 -8.86 -0.04
N ALA A 315 -17.22 -8.24 -0.21
CA ALA A 315 -17.35 -6.78 -0.26
C ALA A 315 -17.13 -6.17 1.15
N THR A 316 -15.88 -5.83 1.45
CA THR A 316 -15.47 -5.26 2.74
C THR A 316 -14.36 -4.22 2.56
N SER A 317 -14.18 -3.34 3.56
CA SER A 317 -13.09 -2.37 3.61
C SER A 317 -11.76 -2.97 4.10
N CYS A 318 -11.71 -4.25 4.48
CA CYS A 318 -10.50 -4.90 4.94
C CYS A 318 -9.53 -5.26 3.79
N PRO A 319 -8.20 -4.97 3.89
CA PRO A 319 -7.48 -4.39 5.04
C PRO A 319 -7.36 -2.85 5.00
N HIS A 320 -8.16 -2.17 5.83
CA HIS A 320 -8.40 -0.72 5.71
C HIS A 320 -7.17 0.16 5.97
N ARG A 321 -6.44 -0.06 7.07
CA ARG A 321 -5.32 0.80 7.48
C ARG A 321 -4.16 0.67 6.52
N SER A 322 -3.89 -0.55 6.09
CA SER A 322 -2.84 -0.86 5.11
C SER A 322 -3.20 -0.24 3.75
N ALA A 323 -4.46 -0.35 3.32
CA ALA A 323 -4.94 0.31 2.10
C ALA A 323 -4.72 1.83 2.15
N LYS A 324 -5.10 2.49 3.25
CA LYS A 324 -4.91 3.93 3.42
C LYS A 324 -3.44 4.33 3.34
N LEU A 325 -2.58 3.69 4.12
CA LEU A 325 -1.17 4.04 4.24
C LEU A 325 -0.38 3.81 2.95
N HIS A 326 -0.66 2.71 2.25
CA HIS A 326 0.17 2.27 1.12
C HIS A 326 -0.41 2.61 -0.24
N THR A 327 -1.71 2.93 -0.31
CA THR A 327 -2.36 3.30 -1.57
C THR A 327 -2.82 4.75 -1.62
N GLY A 328 -3.05 5.37 -0.45
CA GLY A 328 -3.69 6.68 -0.31
C GLY A 328 -5.22 6.63 -0.32
N PHE A 329 -5.82 5.44 -0.51
CA PHE A 329 -7.26 5.24 -0.55
C PHE A 329 -7.74 4.67 0.79
N ASP A 330 -8.66 5.36 1.45
CA ASP A 330 -9.28 4.95 2.70
C ASP A 330 -10.62 4.24 2.41
N PRO A 331 -10.67 2.89 2.42
CA PRO A 331 -11.89 2.17 2.07
C PRO A 331 -12.99 2.25 3.13
N VAL A 332 -12.72 2.88 4.29
CA VAL A 332 -13.75 3.13 5.31
C VAL A 332 -14.60 4.33 4.90
N THR A 333 -13.97 5.38 4.35
CA THR A 333 -14.64 6.63 4.00
C THR A 333 -14.92 6.78 2.51
N GLN A 334 -14.16 6.08 1.65
CA GLN A 334 -14.22 6.23 0.19
C GLN A 334 -14.88 5.03 -0.51
N GLY A 335 -15.43 4.08 0.24
CA GLY A 335 -16.10 2.89 -0.30
C GLY A 335 -15.14 1.71 -0.59
N LEU A 336 -15.61 0.72 -1.35
CA LEU A 336 -14.83 -0.50 -1.59
C LEU A 336 -13.51 -0.19 -2.31
N LEU A 337 -12.43 -0.83 -1.84
CA LEU A 337 -11.09 -0.64 -2.40
C LEU A 337 -11.06 -1.00 -3.90
N PRO A 338 -10.82 -0.04 -4.81
CA PRO A 338 -10.83 -0.30 -6.25
C PRO A 338 -9.72 -1.28 -6.67
N LYS A 339 -9.87 -1.95 -7.82
CA LYS A 339 -8.97 -3.03 -8.21
C LYS A 339 -7.53 -2.57 -8.40
N ASP A 340 -7.28 -1.38 -8.93
CA ASP A 340 -5.94 -0.79 -9.04
C ASP A 340 -5.30 -0.59 -7.66
N LYS A 341 -6.08 -0.15 -6.67
CA LYS A 341 -5.62 0.01 -5.28
C LYS A 341 -5.39 -1.33 -4.59
N GLN A 342 -6.23 -2.34 -4.85
CA GLN A 342 -5.99 -3.71 -4.39
C GLN A 342 -4.66 -4.24 -4.92
N LEU A 343 -4.39 -4.08 -6.21
CA LEU A 343 -3.13 -4.50 -6.83
C LEU A 343 -1.93 -3.75 -6.24
N LYS A 344 -2.02 -2.42 -6.12
CA LYS A 344 -0.99 -1.59 -5.49
C LYS A 344 -0.67 -2.04 -4.06
N LEU A 345 -1.70 -2.35 -3.26
CA LEU A 345 -1.52 -2.82 -1.89
C LEU A 345 -0.87 -4.20 -1.84
N LYS A 346 -1.33 -5.14 -2.69
CA LYS A 346 -0.75 -6.48 -2.80
C LYS A 346 0.72 -6.43 -3.19
N ASP A 347 1.07 -5.58 -4.15
CA ASP A 347 2.46 -5.44 -4.60
C ASP A 347 3.37 -4.91 -3.50
N TYR A 348 2.87 -3.96 -2.69
CA TYR A 348 3.57 -3.53 -1.49
C TYR A 348 3.78 -4.70 -0.51
N PHE A 349 2.74 -5.46 -0.16
CA PHE A 349 2.86 -6.63 0.73
C PHE A 349 3.87 -7.65 0.19
N ILE A 350 3.74 -8.02 -1.09
CA ILE A 350 4.62 -8.97 -1.77
C ILE A 350 6.08 -8.50 -1.70
N LYS A 351 6.33 -7.20 -1.94
CA LYS A 351 7.68 -6.62 -1.86
C LYS A 351 8.26 -6.76 -0.46
N GLN A 352 7.51 -6.40 0.58
CA GLN A 352 7.98 -6.49 1.97
C GLN A 352 8.25 -7.96 2.37
N ILE A 353 7.35 -8.88 2.02
CA ILE A 353 7.49 -10.31 2.31
C ILE A 353 8.71 -10.90 1.59
N ARG A 354 8.91 -10.56 0.30
CA ARG A 354 10.07 -11.02 -0.46
C ARG A 354 11.39 -10.57 0.15
N SER A 355 11.48 -9.35 0.67
CA SER A 355 12.67 -8.89 1.40
C SER A 355 12.99 -9.81 2.59
N TYR A 356 12.01 -10.11 3.43
CA TYR A 356 12.22 -11.08 4.52
C TYR A 356 12.54 -12.50 4.02
N MET A 357 11.98 -12.92 2.89
CA MET A 357 12.34 -14.19 2.26
C MET A 357 13.81 -14.19 1.79
N ASN A 358 14.37 -13.05 1.43
CA ASN A 358 15.78 -12.95 1.02
C ASN A 358 16.74 -12.74 2.20
N GLY A 359 16.22 -12.59 3.43
CA GLY A 359 17.02 -12.32 4.63
C GLY A 359 17.26 -10.83 4.89
N ASP A 360 16.62 -9.96 4.11
CA ASP A 360 16.68 -8.51 4.26
C ASP A 360 15.63 -8.00 5.25
N ILE A 361 15.86 -6.79 5.79
CA ILE A 361 14.88 -6.06 6.61
C ILE A 361 14.36 -4.89 5.77
N PRO A 362 13.14 -4.97 5.23
CA PRO A 362 12.62 -3.91 4.38
C PRO A 362 12.28 -2.66 5.20
N VAL A 363 12.13 -1.54 4.48
CA VAL A 363 11.64 -0.28 5.04
C VAL A 363 10.20 -0.12 4.59
N ALA A 364 9.31 0.12 5.56
CA ALA A 364 7.92 0.46 5.26
C ALA A 364 7.85 1.78 4.47
N THR A 365 7.01 1.80 3.44
CA THR A 365 6.82 2.98 2.58
C THR A 365 5.35 3.36 2.57
N VAL A 366 5.07 4.63 2.83
CA VAL A 366 3.72 5.21 2.82
C VAL A 366 3.60 6.27 1.72
N VAL A 367 2.39 6.54 1.23
CA VAL A 367 2.15 7.54 0.17
C VAL A 367 2.36 8.97 0.71
N LYS A 368 2.93 9.87 -0.09
CA LYS A 368 3.10 11.29 0.29
C LYS A 368 1.74 11.93 0.61
N GLY A 369 1.62 12.50 1.82
CA GLY A 369 0.37 13.03 2.39
C GLY A 369 -0.11 12.25 3.62
N THR A 370 0.28 10.98 3.74
CA THR A 370 0.25 10.22 5.00
C THR A 370 1.66 10.18 5.55
N SER A 371 2.00 11.06 6.49
CA SER A 371 3.33 11.06 7.10
C SER A 371 3.53 9.76 7.87
N ALA A 372 4.66 9.05 7.63
CA ALA A 372 5.10 7.93 8.49
C ALA A 372 5.36 8.37 9.95
N SER A 373 5.29 9.68 10.20
CA SER A 373 5.42 10.39 11.46
C SER A 373 4.09 10.97 11.96
N SER A 374 2.94 10.59 11.38
CA SER A 374 1.64 10.98 11.89
C SER A 374 1.35 10.26 13.21
N ASN A 375 1.45 10.99 14.32
CA ASN A 375 1.00 10.55 15.65
C ASN A 375 -0.55 10.55 15.79
N THR A 376 -1.30 10.63 14.68
CA THR A 376 -2.76 10.55 14.75
C THR A 376 -3.17 9.09 14.98
N LYS A 377 -3.47 8.77 16.24
CA LYS A 377 -4.26 7.58 16.57
C LYS A 377 -5.53 7.64 15.74
N SER A 378 -5.74 6.69 14.83
CA SER A 378 -7.07 6.52 14.22
C SER A 378 -8.01 6.11 15.35
N THR A 379 -9.01 6.94 15.66
CA THR A 379 -10.02 6.63 16.68
C THR A 379 -11.01 5.57 16.17
N VAL A 380 -11.71 4.91 17.09
CA VAL A 380 -11.52 3.50 17.46
C VAL A 380 -12.83 2.72 17.36
N ALA A 381 -12.83 1.57 16.68
CA ALA A 381 -13.94 0.59 16.67
C ALA A 381 -14.19 -0.11 18.03
N GLY A 382 -13.22 -0.12 18.94
CA GLY A 382 -13.29 -0.81 20.22
C GLY A 382 -13.71 0.03 21.44
N ALA A 383 -14.25 1.23 21.26
CA ALA A 383 -14.62 2.13 22.37
C ALA A 383 -16.15 2.35 22.51
N TRP A 384 -16.94 1.83 21.57
CA TRP A 384 -18.39 2.01 21.54
C TRP A 384 -19.10 1.18 22.61
N LYS A 385 -19.78 1.88 23.52
CA LYS A 385 -20.76 1.36 24.48
C LYS A 385 -22.16 1.65 23.94
N ARG A 386 -23.18 0.93 24.42
CA ARG A 386 -24.58 1.20 24.10
C ARG A 386 -25.34 1.51 25.38
N ASN A 387 -26.11 2.60 25.40
CA ASN A 387 -26.91 2.99 26.55
C ASN A 387 -28.37 2.49 26.42
N GLY A 388 -29.18 2.72 27.46
CA GLY A 388 -30.60 2.34 27.50
C GLY A 388 -31.51 3.10 26.53
N TYR A 389 -31.00 4.17 25.89
CA TYR A 389 -31.70 4.94 24.87
C TYR A 389 -31.36 4.48 23.43
N GLY A 390 -30.63 3.36 23.31
CA GLY A 390 -30.21 2.80 22.04
C GLY A 390 -29.02 3.50 21.38
N SER A 391 -28.51 4.58 21.99
CA SER A 391 -27.37 5.34 21.46
C SER A 391 -26.08 4.55 21.63
N TRP A 392 -25.26 4.54 20.58
CA TRP A 392 -23.88 4.08 20.68
C TRP A 392 -22.99 5.25 21.05
N TYR A 393 -22.15 5.13 22.07
CA TYR A 393 -21.29 6.22 22.53
C TYR A 393 -19.89 5.74 22.87
N MET A 394 -18.89 6.59 22.66
CA MET A 394 -17.52 6.32 23.07
C MET A 394 -16.86 7.59 23.59
N SER A 395 -15.90 7.43 24.50
CA SER A 395 -15.06 8.57 24.91
C SER A 395 -14.02 8.85 23.82
N GLU A 396 -13.97 10.09 23.38
CA GLU A 396 -13.02 10.60 22.41
C GLU A 396 -12.75 12.07 22.73
N LYS A 397 -11.49 12.45 22.90
CA LYS A 397 -11.10 13.83 23.15
C LYS A 397 -10.46 14.42 21.91
N ALA A 398 -11.10 15.39 21.30
CA ALA A 398 -10.57 16.16 20.18
C ALA A 398 -11.28 17.52 20.06
N ARG A 399 -10.85 18.35 19.11
CA ARG A 399 -11.50 19.62 18.80
C ARG A 399 -12.29 19.52 17.51
N PHE A 400 -13.57 19.87 17.55
CA PHE A 400 -14.37 20.10 16.35
C PHE A 400 -14.37 21.58 16.00
N THR A 401 -14.15 21.91 14.72
CA THR A 401 -14.30 23.26 14.16
C THR A 401 -15.35 23.24 13.06
N ASN A 402 -16.40 24.05 13.21
CA ASN A 402 -17.53 24.11 12.29
C ASN A 402 -17.11 24.70 10.93
N GLY A 403 -17.72 24.18 9.86
CA GLY A 403 -17.55 24.64 8.49
C GLY A 403 -18.28 25.95 8.20
N SER A 404 -18.95 26.01 7.05
CA SER A 404 -19.51 27.25 6.50
C SER A 404 -20.95 27.53 6.89
N GLN A 405 -21.67 26.58 7.50
CA GLN A 405 -23.08 26.73 7.87
C GLN A 405 -23.28 26.61 9.39
N PRO A 406 -24.21 27.38 9.99
CA PRO A 406 -24.57 27.20 11.38
C PRO A 406 -25.13 25.79 11.64
N ILE A 407 -24.79 25.20 12.78
CA ILE A 407 -25.30 23.89 13.20
C ILE A 407 -26.10 24.07 14.49
N MET A 408 -27.33 23.54 14.52
CA MET A 408 -28.18 23.63 15.71
C MET A 408 -27.66 22.72 16.84
N ALA A 409 -27.12 23.32 17.90
CA ALA A 409 -26.72 22.59 19.11
C ALA A 409 -27.94 22.24 19.96
N ARG A 410 -27.89 21.11 20.66
CA ARG A 410 -28.96 20.58 21.52
C ARG A 410 -28.51 20.50 22.97
N THR A 411 -29.47 20.68 23.89
CA THR A 411 -29.30 20.33 25.30
C THR A 411 -29.99 18.99 25.59
N VAL A 412 -29.81 18.44 26.80
CA VAL A 412 -30.41 17.19 27.28
C VAL A 412 -29.83 15.92 26.66
N GLY A 413 -29.73 15.82 25.33
CA GLY A 413 -29.24 14.61 24.67
C GLY A 413 -28.99 14.71 23.17
N PRO A 414 -28.42 13.65 22.57
CA PRO A 414 -28.07 13.59 21.15
C PRO A 414 -29.25 13.19 20.27
N PHE A 415 -30.34 13.96 20.30
CA PHE A 415 -31.51 13.77 19.42
C PHE A 415 -31.91 15.11 18.81
N ARG A 416 -32.32 15.11 17.53
CA ARG A 416 -32.89 16.29 16.87
C ARG A 416 -34.20 16.75 17.53
N SER A 417 -34.88 15.86 18.24
CA SER A 417 -36.08 16.18 19.04
C SER A 417 -35.76 16.86 20.38
N CYS A 418 -34.51 16.84 20.84
CA CYS A 418 -34.12 17.54 22.07
C CYS A 418 -34.22 19.07 21.90
N PRO A 419 -34.35 19.83 23.01
CA PRO A 419 -34.47 21.28 22.94
C PRO A 419 -33.32 21.94 22.18
N HIS A 420 -33.67 22.93 21.36
CA HIS A 420 -32.69 23.80 20.72
C HIS A 420 -31.94 24.60 21.80
N ALA A 421 -30.62 24.55 21.77
CA ALA A 421 -29.75 25.31 22.65
C ALA A 421 -29.39 26.67 22.04
N TYR A 422 -28.65 26.63 20.94
CA TYR A 422 -28.19 27.77 20.16
C TYR A 422 -27.65 27.29 18.80
N ASP A 423 -27.47 28.23 17.87
CA ASP A 423 -26.82 27.97 16.59
C ASP A 423 -25.29 28.07 16.73
N PHE A 424 -24.61 26.94 16.56
CA PHE A 424 -23.16 26.83 16.54
C PHE A 424 -22.62 27.45 15.25
N GLN A 425 -21.99 28.63 15.37
CA GLN A 425 -21.69 29.48 14.21
C GLN A 425 -20.57 28.92 13.31
N PRO A 426 -20.53 29.29 12.02
CA PRO A 426 -19.43 28.98 11.12
C PRO A 426 -18.07 29.37 11.69
N GLY A 427 -17.06 28.50 11.56
CA GLY A 427 -15.72 28.71 12.12
C GLY A 427 -15.63 28.63 13.65
N GLY A 428 -16.74 28.49 14.37
CA GLY A 428 -16.73 28.20 15.81
C GLY A 428 -16.11 26.84 16.10
N TYR A 429 -15.57 26.65 17.31
CA TYR A 429 -14.95 25.39 17.71
C TYR A 429 -15.35 24.97 19.12
N CYS A 430 -15.31 23.67 19.39
CA CYS A 430 -15.50 23.09 20.71
C CYS A 430 -14.53 21.92 20.94
N ASP A 431 -13.99 21.84 22.15
CA ASP A 431 -13.30 20.65 22.62
C ASP A 431 -14.35 19.68 23.17
N TYR A 432 -14.47 18.51 22.56
CA TYR A 432 -15.42 17.47 22.97
C TYR A 432 -14.70 16.31 23.63
N ASP A 433 -15.44 15.52 24.41
CA ASP A 433 -14.91 14.35 25.15
C ASP A 433 -15.67 13.04 24.88
N GLU A 434 -16.69 13.10 24.03
CA GLU A 434 -17.57 11.99 23.70
C GLU A 434 -18.08 12.11 22.26
N VAL A 435 -18.19 10.97 21.58
CA VAL A 435 -18.86 10.82 20.29
C VAL A 435 -20.03 9.86 20.45
N ILE A 436 -21.18 10.20 19.88
CA ILE A 436 -22.42 9.42 19.97
C ILE A 436 -23.02 9.19 18.58
N LEU A 437 -23.42 7.96 18.26
CA LEU A 437 -24.28 7.64 17.13
C LEU A 437 -25.73 7.58 17.62
N GLN A 438 -26.55 8.51 17.14
CA GLN A 438 -27.96 8.54 17.49
C GLN A 438 -28.75 9.35 16.47
N ASP A 439 -30.01 8.95 16.24
CA ASP A 439 -30.96 9.74 15.45
C ASP A 439 -30.41 10.13 14.07
N GLU A 440 -29.85 9.15 13.36
CA GLU A 440 -29.25 9.31 12.01
C GLU A 440 -28.07 10.29 11.95
N HIS A 441 -27.46 10.62 13.08
CA HIS A 441 -26.33 11.55 13.15
C HIS A 441 -25.20 11.01 14.02
N VAL A 442 -24.00 11.50 13.74
CA VAL A 442 -22.89 11.47 14.69
C VAL A 442 -22.91 12.78 15.46
N TRP A 443 -22.93 12.66 16.79
CA TRP A 443 -22.94 13.77 17.72
C TRP A 443 -21.61 13.84 18.47
N VAL A 444 -21.19 15.04 18.82
CA VAL A 444 -20.14 15.28 19.81
C VAL A 444 -20.73 15.89 21.07
N GLY A 445 -20.25 15.44 22.22
CA GLY A 445 -20.61 15.99 23.53
C GLY A 445 -19.50 16.90 24.07
N TYR A 446 -19.85 18.13 24.42
CA TYR A 446 -18.90 19.12 24.95
C TYR A 446 -19.53 19.96 26.06
N ASP A 447 -18.70 20.44 26.98
CA ASP A 447 -19.12 21.31 28.06
C ASP A 447 -18.76 22.76 27.75
N TRP A 448 -19.71 23.67 27.92
CA TRP A 448 -19.48 25.11 27.78
C TRP A 448 -20.23 25.86 28.87
N LYS A 449 -19.52 26.73 29.60
CA LYS A 449 -20.06 27.52 30.72
C LYS A 449 -20.84 26.69 31.77
N GLY A 450 -20.39 25.48 32.05
CA GLY A 450 -21.01 24.58 33.04
C GLY A 450 -22.24 23.82 32.56
N GLN A 451 -22.56 23.89 31.26
CA GLN A 451 -23.66 23.15 30.63
C GLN A 451 -23.12 22.18 29.59
N ARG A 452 -23.68 20.95 29.57
CA ARG A 452 -23.42 19.94 28.55
C ARG A 452 -24.26 20.21 27.30
N TYR A 453 -23.63 20.18 26.14
CA TYR A 453 -24.27 20.33 24.83
C TYR A 453 -23.94 19.15 23.92
N TYR A 454 -24.82 18.91 22.96
CA TYR A 454 -24.68 17.90 21.92
C TYR A 454 -24.78 18.55 20.55
N LEU A 455 -23.79 18.33 19.70
CA LEU A 455 -23.73 18.92 18.36
C LEU A 455 -23.68 17.81 17.31
N PRO A 456 -24.63 17.76 16.35
CA PRO A 456 -24.54 16.84 15.23
C PRO A 456 -23.47 17.35 14.26
N ILE A 457 -22.52 16.50 13.88
CA ILE A 457 -21.36 16.90 13.07
C ILE A 457 -21.32 16.25 11.69
N ARG A 458 -22.16 15.24 11.46
CA ARG A 458 -22.34 14.51 10.18
C ARG A 458 -23.51 13.53 10.31
N GLU A 459 -23.96 13.04 9.16
CA GLU A 459 -24.96 11.97 9.10
C GLU A 459 -24.37 10.60 9.48
N TRP A 460 -25.23 9.74 10.03
CA TRP A 460 -24.97 8.34 10.33
C TRP A 460 -26.10 7.48 9.74
N ASN A 461 -25.74 6.43 9.01
CA ASN A 461 -26.69 5.58 8.28
C ASN A 461 -27.48 4.56 9.16
N GLY A 462 -27.45 4.70 10.48
CA GLY A 462 -28.13 3.79 11.41
C GLY A 462 -27.46 2.43 11.61
N VAL A 463 -26.35 2.13 10.91
CA VAL A 463 -25.63 0.86 11.07
C VAL A 463 -24.83 0.87 12.36
N ALA A 464 -24.98 -0.17 13.18
CA ALA A 464 -24.26 -0.30 14.45
C ALA A 464 -22.74 -0.28 14.25
N PRO A 465 -21.99 0.30 15.20
CA PRO A 465 -20.54 0.20 15.19
C PRO A 465 -20.06 -1.24 15.35
N PRO A 466 -18.88 -1.58 14.80
CA PRO A 466 -17.89 -0.68 14.22
C PRO A 466 -18.05 -0.41 12.71
N ASN A 467 -19.17 -0.85 12.12
CA ASN A 467 -19.41 -0.77 10.67
C ASN A 467 -20.34 0.40 10.30
N GLN A 468 -20.43 1.42 11.17
CA GLN A 468 -21.28 2.58 10.93
C GLN A 468 -20.87 3.29 9.63
N GLY A 469 -21.83 3.51 8.74
CA GLY A 469 -21.62 4.35 7.56
C GLY A 469 -21.88 5.80 7.95
N LEU A 470 -20.97 6.68 7.55
CA LEU A 470 -20.94 8.04 8.04
C LEU A 470 -20.86 9.02 6.86
N GLY A 471 -21.75 10.01 6.81
CA GLY A 471 -21.77 11.06 5.78
C GLY A 471 -20.62 12.06 5.93
N ASP A 472 -20.57 13.08 5.08
CA ASP A 472 -19.52 14.09 5.13
C ASP A 472 -19.53 14.88 6.45
N LEU A 473 -18.33 15.23 6.92
CA LEU A 473 -18.16 16.03 8.12
C LEU A 473 -18.55 17.49 7.82
N TRP A 474 -19.40 18.08 8.66
CA TRP A 474 -19.84 19.49 8.54
C TRP A 474 -18.80 20.49 9.05
N GLY A 475 -17.53 20.09 9.11
CA GLY A 475 -16.43 20.84 9.70
C GLY A 475 -15.12 20.06 9.65
N THR A 476 -14.23 20.30 10.61
CA THR A 476 -12.93 19.61 10.75
C THR A 476 -12.71 19.15 12.19
N ILE A 477 -11.94 18.07 12.37
CA ILE A 477 -11.52 17.55 13.68
C ILE A 477 -9.99 17.55 13.75
N SER A 478 -9.42 18.02 14.87
CA SER A 478 -7.97 18.11 15.11
C SER A 478 -7.55 17.58 16.48
#